data_AF-A0A814N8T2-F1
#
_entry.id   AF-A0A814N8T2-F1
#
_cell.length_a   1.000
_cell.length_b   1.000
_cell.length_c   1.000
_cell.angle_alpha   90.00
_cell.angle_beta   90.00
_cell.angle_gamma   90.00
#
_symmetry.space_group_name_H-M   'P 1'
#
loop_
_entity.id
_entity.type
_entity.pdbx_description
1 polymer ?
#
loop_
_entity_poly.entity_id
_entity_poly.type
_entity_poly.pdbx_seq_one_letter_code
_entity_poly.pdbx_strand_id
1 'polypeptide(L)'
;MADAHSERQTSIFSPPFYSSPTGYKMRARLYLNGDGNARHTHMSPSFVLMTGEYNGILKWPFNHKVTFCLYDQSSQNRHVIDSFRPDIKSNSFQRPHSDMNIAGGIPEFFPVSMIQQTGNGYSNYY
;
A
#
# COMPACT_ATOMS: atom_id res chain seq x y z
N MET A 1 -20.89 28.84 -12.88
CA MET A 1 -20.72 28.16 -11.58
C MET A 1 -20.87 26.68 -11.85
N ALA A 2 -19.75 25.97 -11.96
CA ALA A 2 -19.74 24.52 -12.14
C ALA A 2 -18.80 23.97 -11.06
N ASP A 3 -19.37 23.70 -9.89
CA ASP A 3 -18.69 23.02 -8.81
C ASP A 3 -18.51 21.55 -9.20
N ALA A 4 -17.37 21.23 -9.81
CA ALA A 4 -16.94 19.86 -9.95
C ALA A 4 -16.43 19.40 -8.58
N HIS A 5 -17.28 18.66 -7.85
CA HIS A 5 -16.86 17.84 -6.73
C HIS A 5 -15.92 16.74 -7.24
N SER A 6 -14.66 17.10 -7.53
CA SER A 6 -13.58 16.14 -7.51
C SER A 6 -13.42 15.76 -6.04
N GLU A 7 -14.14 14.72 -5.61
CA GLU A 7 -13.88 14.07 -4.33
C GLU A 7 -12.41 13.68 -4.33
N ARG A 8 -11.61 14.50 -3.64
CA ARG A 8 -10.17 14.31 -3.51
C ARG A 8 -9.97 12.94 -2.87
N GLN A 9 -9.43 12.00 -3.64
CA GLN A 9 -9.16 10.65 -3.17
C GLN A 9 -8.23 10.72 -1.95
N THR A 10 -8.76 10.39 -0.78
CA THR A 10 -8.03 10.43 0.48
C THR A 10 -7.23 9.15 0.64
N SER A 11 -5.94 9.31 0.96
CA SER A 11 -5.04 8.19 1.21
C SER A 11 -4.18 8.48 2.42
N ILE A 12 -3.86 7.46 3.20
CA ILE A 12 -3.03 7.57 4.39
C ILE A 12 -1.64 7.01 4.05
N PHE A 13 -0.60 7.63 4.60
CA PHE A 13 0.77 7.13 4.47
C PHE A 13 1.28 6.64 5.82
N SER A 14 2.02 5.53 5.82
CA SER A 14 2.80 5.13 6.98
C SER A 14 4.01 6.06 7.17
N PRO A 15 4.60 6.09 8.38
CA PRO A 15 5.98 6.50 8.54
C PRO A 15 6.91 5.70 7.61
N PRO A 16 8.04 6.28 7.17
CA PRO A 16 9.05 5.53 6.45
C PRO A 16 9.62 4.38 7.30
N PHE A 17 9.93 3.27 6.64
CA PHE A 17 10.61 2.12 7.23
C PHE A 17 11.72 1.62 6.29
N TYR A 18 12.62 0.81 6.81
CA TYR A 18 13.82 0.37 6.10
C TYR A 18 13.93 -1.16 6.11
N SER A 19 14.54 -1.71 5.07
CA SER A 19 14.83 -3.15 4.98
C SER A 19 16.02 -3.57 5.85
N SER A 20 16.93 -2.63 6.12
CA SER A 20 18.06 -2.73 7.05
C SER A 20 18.58 -1.32 7.35
N PRO A 21 19.51 -1.12 8.31
CA PRO A 21 20.09 0.20 8.60
C PRO A 21 20.67 0.93 7.38
N THR A 22 21.19 0.19 6.40
CA THR A 22 21.74 0.71 5.13
C THR A 22 20.93 0.23 3.92
N GLY A 23 19.66 -0.14 4.13
CA GLY A 23 18.81 -0.78 3.14
C GLY A 23 17.91 0.20 2.37
N TYR A 24 16.99 -0.35 1.57
CA TYR A 24 15.94 0.41 0.90
C TYR A 24 15.07 1.17 1.90
N LYS A 25 14.84 2.46 1.65
CA LYS A 25 13.85 3.29 2.34
C LYS A 25 12.50 3.17 1.65
N MET A 26 11.46 2.88 2.41
CA MET A 26 10.16 2.49 1.90
C MET A 26 9.05 3.11 2.75
N ARG A 27 7.83 3.17 2.23
CA ARG A 27 6.62 3.40 3.03
C ARG A 27 5.41 2.71 2.41
N ALA A 28 4.36 2.56 3.21
CA ALA A 28 3.06 2.11 2.74
C ALA A 28 2.14 3.31 2.47
N ARG A 29 1.26 3.17 1.49
CA ARG A 29 0.12 4.05 1.22
C ARG A 29 -1.14 3.21 1.26
N LEU A 30 -2.19 3.71 1.91
CA LEU A 30 -3.47 3.01 1.99
C LEU A 30 -4.58 3.91 1.46
N TYR A 31 -5.34 3.39 0.50
CA TYR A 31 -6.59 3.98 0.06
C TYR A 31 -7.75 3.21 0.69
N LEU A 32 -8.40 3.83 1.68
CA LEU A 32 -9.51 3.20 2.40
C LEU A 32 -10.70 2.91 1.48
N ASN A 33 -10.96 3.82 0.53
CA ASN A 33 -12.03 3.70 -0.46
C ASN A 33 -11.50 3.30 -1.85
N GLY A 34 -10.33 2.66 -1.90
CA GLY A 34 -9.77 2.10 -3.12
C GLY A 34 -9.05 3.07 -4.05
N ASP A 35 -8.41 2.50 -5.06
CA ASP A 35 -7.64 3.21 -6.08
C ASP A 35 -7.94 2.68 -7.49
N GLY A 36 -7.94 3.59 -8.47
CA GLY A 36 -8.26 3.27 -9.87
C GLY A 36 -9.58 2.51 -10.04
N ASN A 37 -9.51 1.33 -10.67
CA ASN A 37 -10.68 0.49 -10.94
C ASN A 37 -11.30 -0.13 -9.67
N ALA A 38 -10.57 -0.15 -8.55
CA ALA A 38 -11.03 -0.68 -7.27
C ALA A 38 -11.68 0.40 -6.37
N ARG A 39 -11.82 1.63 -6.88
CA ARG A 39 -12.42 2.74 -6.14
C ARG A 39 -13.85 2.40 -5.71
N HIS A 40 -14.17 2.71 -4.46
CA HIS A 40 -15.42 2.44 -3.75
C HIS A 40 -15.78 0.95 -3.55
N THR A 41 -14.97 0.00 -4.05
CA THR A 41 -15.25 -1.43 -3.91
C THR A 41 -14.28 -2.11 -2.95
N HIS A 42 -13.00 -1.74 -2.97
CA HIS A 42 -11.96 -2.36 -2.14
C HIS A 42 -11.10 -1.32 -1.44
N MET A 43 -10.51 -1.71 -0.32
CA MET A 43 -9.37 -1.05 0.28
C MET A 43 -8.12 -1.47 -0.48
N SER A 44 -7.29 -0.50 -0.87
CA SER A 44 -6.09 -0.73 -1.71
C SER A 44 -4.81 -0.33 -0.98
N PRO A 45 -4.03 -1.27 -0.43
CA PRO A 45 -2.69 -1.00 0.06
C PRO A 45 -1.68 -0.95 -1.10
N SER A 46 -0.74 -0.01 -0.99
CA SER A 46 0.34 0.18 -1.94
C SER A 46 1.67 0.39 -1.25
N PHE A 47 2.72 -0.08 -1.91
CA PHE A 47 4.10 0.02 -1.50
C PHE A 47 4.80 1.11 -2.30
N VAL A 48 5.61 1.92 -1.62
CA VAL A 48 6.30 3.06 -2.21
C VAL A 48 7.79 2.97 -1.88
N LEU A 49 8.63 2.91 -2.90
CA LEU A 49 10.08 3.13 -2.75
C LEU A 49 10.37 4.62 -2.66
N MET A 50 11.24 4.97 -1.73
CA MET A 50 11.65 6.35 -1.47
C MET A 50 13.13 6.54 -1.77
N THR A 51 13.54 7.78 -2.05
CA THR A 51 14.97 8.10 -2.11
C THR A 51 15.60 7.94 -0.73
N GLY A 52 16.63 7.08 -0.65
CA GLY A 52 17.40 6.79 0.55
C GLY A 52 18.88 7.11 0.35
N GLU A 53 19.59 7.34 1.46
CA GLU A 53 21.02 7.70 1.50
C GLU A 53 21.91 6.65 0.79
N TYR A 54 21.58 5.37 0.94
CA TYR A 54 22.38 4.26 0.44
C TYR A 54 21.99 3.77 -0.97
N ASN A 55 21.13 4.50 -1.70
CA ASN A 55 20.65 4.08 -3.03
C ASN A 55 21.76 3.75 -4.04
N GLY A 56 22.96 4.34 -3.89
CA GLY A 56 24.11 4.09 -4.76
C GLY A 56 24.76 2.72 -4.61
N ILE A 57 24.57 2.02 -3.49
CA ILE A 57 25.15 0.70 -3.21
C ILE A 57 24.13 -0.44 -3.24
N LEU A 58 22.83 -0.11 -3.33
CA LEU A 58 21.74 -1.08 -3.38
C LEU A 58 21.57 -1.64 -4.80
N LYS A 59 20.99 -2.85 -4.89
CA LYS A 59 20.67 -3.49 -6.17
C LYS A 59 19.40 -2.89 -6.76
N TRP A 60 19.38 -2.70 -8.07
CA TRP A 60 18.23 -2.18 -8.79
C TRP A 60 17.96 -3.00 -10.06
N PRO A 61 16.70 -3.14 -10.49
CA PRO A 61 15.48 -2.69 -9.80
C PRO A 61 15.18 -3.49 -8.53
N PHE A 62 14.34 -2.93 -7.65
CA PHE A 62 13.88 -3.61 -6.45
C PHE A 62 13.08 -4.87 -6.83
N ASN A 63 13.51 -6.04 -6.33
CA ASN A 63 12.94 -7.34 -6.71
C ASN A 63 12.68 -8.25 -5.49
N HIS A 64 12.34 -7.65 -4.35
CA HIS A 64 11.95 -8.40 -3.16
C HIS A 64 10.43 -8.56 -3.13
N LYS A 65 9.94 -9.75 -2.74
CA LYS A 65 8.50 -10.01 -2.58
C LYS A 65 7.92 -9.05 -1.54
N VAL A 66 6.85 -8.35 -1.88
CA VAL A 66 6.10 -7.47 -0.97
C VAL A 66 4.87 -8.23 -0.50
N THR A 67 4.61 -8.25 0.80
CA THR A 67 3.45 -8.92 1.40
C THR A 67 2.70 -7.92 2.26
N PHE A 68 1.40 -7.79 2.03
CA PHE A 68 0.49 -7.05 2.89
C PHE A 68 -0.29 -8.02 3.77
N CYS A 69 -0.54 -7.62 5.00
CA CYS A 69 -1.35 -8.36 5.96
C CYS A 69 -2.34 -7.39 6.62
N LEU A 70 -3.62 -7.72 6.54
CA LEU A 70 -4.66 -7.11 7.35
C LEU A 70 -5.00 -8.08 8.49
N TYR A 71 -4.66 -7.67 9.71
CA TYR A 71 -4.85 -8.49 10.89
C TYR A 71 -6.31 -8.45 11.35
N ASP A 72 -6.96 -9.62 11.35
CA ASP A 72 -8.13 -9.93 12.17
C ASP A 72 -7.78 -9.75 13.67
N GLN A 73 -8.49 -8.84 14.35
CA GLN A 73 -8.35 -8.50 15.77
C GLN A 73 -9.27 -9.33 16.68
N SER A 74 -10.09 -10.22 16.12
CA SER A 74 -10.90 -11.15 16.89
C SER A 74 -10.10 -12.40 17.30
N SER A 75 -10.68 -13.22 18.16
CA SER A 75 -10.11 -14.53 18.53
C SER A 75 -10.05 -15.53 17.35
N GLN A 76 -10.63 -15.20 16.20
CA GLN A 76 -10.66 -16.09 15.04
C GLN A 76 -9.34 -16.08 14.25
N ASN A 77 -8.48 -15.06 14.41
CA ASN A 77 -7.17 -14.94 13.77
C ASN A 77 -7.18 -15.18 12.24
N ARG A 78 -8.27 -14.79 11.55
CA ARG A 78 -8.41 -14.97 10.10
C ARG A 78 -7.74 -13.84 9.32
N HIS A 79 -6.44 -13.63 9.48
CA HIS A 79 -5.76 -12.53 8.80
C HIS A 79 -5.87 -12.64 7.26
N VAL A 80 -6.03 -11.50 6.58
CA VAL A 80 -6.00 -11.43 5.11
C VAL A 80 -4.57 -11.12 4.67
N ILE A 81 -3.98 -12.01 3.89
CA ILE A 81 -2.60 -11.90 3.43
C ILE A 81 -2.58 -12.01 1.92
N ASP A 82 -1.93 -11.04 1.27
CA ASP A 82 -1.65 -11.10 -0.16
C ASP A 82 -0.26 -10.54 -0.46
N SER A 83 0.35 -11.00 -1.54
CA SER A 83 1.71 -10.65 -1.90
C SER A 83 1.89 -10.55 -3.40
N PHE A 84 2.82 -9.68 -3.81
CA PHE A 84 3.23 -9.59 -5.20
C PHE A 84 4.76 -9.61 -5.31
N ARG A 85 5.26 -10.05 -6.46
CA ARG A 85 6.65 -9.82 -6.86
C ARG A 85 6.69 -8.56 -7.74
N PRO A 86 7.54 -7.58 -7.41
CA PRO A 86 7.72 -6.37 -8.22
C PRO A 86 7.98 -6.69 -9.70
N ASP A 87 7.26 -6.01 -10.61
CA ASP A 87 7.60 -6.04 -12.03
C ASP A 87 8.83 -5.16 -12.27
N ILE A 88 9.95 -5.79 -12.62
CA ILE A 88 11.23 -5.12 -12.86
C ILE A 88 11.19 -4.13 -14.03
N LYS A 89 10.15 -4.13 -14.87
CA LYS A 89 9.95 -3.16 -15.95
C LYS A 89 9.16 -1.92 -15.50
N SER A 90 8.48 -1.99 -14.36
CA SER A 90 7.68 -0.87 -13.85
C SER A 90 8.56 0.22 -13.25
N ASN A 91 8.19 1.47 -13.49
CA ASN A 91 8.81 2.66 -12.87
C ASN A 91 8.63 2.70 -11.35
N SER A 92 7.66 1.96 -10.79
CA SER A 92 7.48 1.86 -9.33
C SER A 92 8.70 1.27 -8.62
N PHE A 93 9.45 0.40 -9.30
CA PHE A 93 10.49 -0.42 -8.68
C PHE A 93 11.90 -0.14 -9.19
N GLN A 94 12.06 0.87 -10.06
CA GLN A 94 13.38 1.37 -10.46
C GLN A 94 14.05 2.16 -9.32
N ARG A 95 15.33 2.46 -9.50
CA ARG A 95 16.05 3.38 -8.60
C ARG A 95 15.32 4.73 -8.54
N PRO A 96 14.95 5.23 -7.35
CA PRO A 96 14.31 6.53 -7.22
C PRO A 96 15.19 7.68 -7.71
N HIS A 97 14.58 8.57 -8.50
CA HIS A 97 15.17 9.82 -8.98
C HIS A 97 14.48 11.07 -8.39
N SER A 98 13.43 10.87 -7.61
CA SER A 98 12.66 11.87 -6.85
C SER A 98 12.43 11.35 -5.42
N ASP A 99 11.81 12.14 -4.54
CA ASP A 99 11.53 11.72 -3.16
C ASP A 99 10.85 10.35 -3.06
N MET A 100 9.96 10.03 -4.02
CA MET A 100 9.19 8.80 -4.06
C MET A 100 8.92 8.37 -5.51
N ASN A 101 9.01 7.07 -5.76
CA ASN A 101 8.47 6.47 -6.97
C ASN A 101 6.94 6.48 -6.97
N ILE A 102 6.34 6.23 -8.13
CA ILE A 102 4.92 5.87 -8.20
C ILE A 102 4.67 4.58 -7.39
N ALA A 103 3.55 4.52 -6.69
CA ALA A 103 3.23 3.39 -5.84
C ALA A 103 2.96 2.11 -6.67
N GLY A 104 3.33 0.95 -6.15
CA GLY A 104 2.93 -0.37 -6.67
C GLY A 104 2.24 -1.15 -5.56
N GLY A 105 1.08 -1.74 -5.83
CA GLY A 105 0.23 -2.29 -4.77
C GLY A 105 -0.77 -3.32 -5.26
N ILE A 106 -1.76 -3.59 -4.42
CA ILE A 106 -2.84 -4.55 -4.68
C ILE A 106 -4.17 -3.78 -4.67
N PRO A 107 -4.72 -3.38 -5.82
CA PRO A 107 -5.94 -2.58 -5.87
C PRO A 107 -7.14 -3.26 -5.19
N GLU A 108 -7.35 -4.55 -5.43
CA GLU A 108 -8.50 -5.30 -4.93
C GLU A 108 -8.14 -6.16 -3.71
N PHE A 109 -7.47 -5.56 -2.72
CA PHE A 109 -6.94 -6.33 -1.57
C PHE A 109 -8.02 -6.78 -0.58
N PHE A 110 -8.94 -5.89 -0.18
CA PHE A 110 -10.01 -6.25 0.77
C PHE A 110 -11.30 -5.47 0.50
N PRO A 111 -12.48 -6.12 0.38
CA PRO A 111 -13.72 -5.41 0.06
C PRO A 111 -14.10 -4.38 1.14
N VAL A 112 -14.47 -3.17 0.73
CA VAL A 112 -14.93 -2.11 1.66
C VAL A 112 -16.19 -2.53 2.40
N SER A 113 -17.08 -3.28 1.73
CA SER A 113 -18.29 -3.83 2.33
C SER A 113 -18.01 -4.76 3.52
N MET A 114 -16.84 -5.41 3.54
CA MET A 114 -16.41 -6.24 4.66
C MET A 114 -15.85 -5.42 5.81
N ILE A 115 -15.30 -4.22 5.57
CA ILE A 115 -14.87 -3.31 6.65
C ILE A 115 -16.10 -2.72 7.35
N GLN A 116 -17.13 -2.37 6.58
CA GLN A 116 -18.34 -1.69 7.09
C GLN A 116 -19.30 -2.60 7.86
N GLN A 117 -19.16 -3.92 7.75
CA GLN A 117 -19.99 -4.85 8.51
C GLN A 117 -19.70 -4.71 10.01
N THR A 118 -20.74 -4.79 10.84
CA THR A 118 -20.58 -4.85 12.30
C THR A 118 -20.24 -6.28 12.72
N GLY A 119 -19.44 -6.44 13.78
CA GLY A 119 -19.10 -7.76 14.34
C GLY A 119 -18.10 -8.58 13.54
N ASN A 120 -17.41 -8.00 12.55
CA ASN A 120 -16.25 -8.63 11.93
C ASN A 120 -14.96 -8.24 12.67
N GLY A 121 -13.93 -9.08 12.57
CA GLY A 121 -12.66 -8.84 13.27
C GLY A 121 -11.75 -7.77 12.64
N TYR A 122 -12.21 -7.05 11.62
CA TYR A 122 -11.45 -6.00 10.93
C TYR A 122 -12.00 -4.60 11.18
N SER A 123 -13.12 -4.46 11.87
CA SER A 123 -13.73 -3.18 12.25
C SER A 123 -14.01 -3.13 13.74
N ASN A 124 -13.49 -2.10 14.42
CA ASN A 124 -13.74 -1.87 15.84
C ASN A 124 -15.02 -1.04 15.99
N TYR A 125 -16.17 -1.65 15.70
CA TYR A 125 -17.45 -1.14 16.18
C TYR A 125 -17.85 -1.98 17.38
N TYR A 126 -17.59 -1.44 18.58
CA TYR A 126 -18.16 -1.93 19.84
C TYR A 126 -19.67 -1.68 19.88
#